data_AF-A0A954FAW4-F1
#
_entry.id   AF-A0A954FAW4-F1
#
_cell.length_a   1.000
_cell.length_b   1.000
_cell.length_c   1.000
_cell.angle_alpha   90.00
_cell.angle_beta   90.00
_cell.angle_gamma   90.00
#
_symmetry.space_group_name_H-M   'P 1'
#
loop_
_entity.id
_entity.type
_entity.pdbx_description
1 polymer ?
#
loop_
_entity_poly.entity_id
_entity_poly.type
_entity_poly.pdbx_seq_one_letter_code
_entity_poly.pdbx_strand_id
1 'polypeptide(L)'
;MNLFRFVMTAAVLVSVVCLSGAVNAAENGQKKQVPLALDGKCAVCLVNGKKVVAGKPEFAVVYDGQTYLFPSEEVKQKFTEAPEKYVPALKGDCTVCFAHHDGVRNPGKIDHISFYEGRVFLFPNESIKAVFDKSPAEYADVDLACDGKCIVCKVDGGKDVAGKPEFTAIYQGLRYQFPSEAVMQKFQKAPAKYVAGLTAKQAAVSSSPAASELVSISGTTGCAACEFGVHPKQNPDELGLAVKSDDGKIYVIEGAHASHPDLYKSRFQSLKVSVKGKQIAHKGKFVWLDPQSIENVK
;
A
#
# COMPACT_ATOMS: atom_id res chain seq x y z
N MET A 1 -43.83 -53.34 79.13
CA MET A 1 -44.62 -52.45 79.99
C MET A 1 -44.22 -51.04 79.64
N ASN A 2 -45.16 -50.30 79.04
CA ASN A 2 -45.23 -48.85 78.90
C ASN A 2 -44.06 -48.07 78.25
N LEU A 3 -44.24 -46.89 77.65
CA LEU A 3 -45.33 -46.16 77.01
C LEU A 3 -44.75 -44.75 76.85
N PHE A 4 -45.16 -44.03 75.81
CA PHE A 4 -45.18 -42.56 75.72
C PHE A 4 -43.85 -41.81 75.50
N ARG A 5 -43.71 -41.17 74.31
CA ARG A 5 -44.03 -39.75 73.97
C ARG A 5 -42.95 -38.80 74.49
N PHE A 6 -42.32 -38.03 73.59
CA PHE A 6 -42.57 -36.59 73.45
C PHE A 6 -41.70 -35.97 72.35
N VAL A 7 -42.30 -34.95 71.74
CA VAL A 7 -41.84 -34.02 70.71
C VAL A 7 -40.57 -33.27 71.13
N MET A 8 -39.61 -33.06 70.22
CA MET A 8 -38.90 -31.77 70.12
C MET A 8 -38.12 -31.61 68.81
N THR A 9 -38.31 -30.42 68.25
CA THR A 9 -37.76 -29.81 67.04
C THR A 9 -36.23 -29.85 66.93
N ALA A 10 -35.71 -30.23 65.76
CA ALA A 10 -34.32 -29.98 65.37
C ALA A 10 -34.29 -29.31 63.99
N ALA A 11 -33.78 -28.07 63.96
CA ALA A 11 -33.50 -27.30 62.76
C ALA A 11 -32.36 -27.99 61.98
N VAL A 12 -32.60 -28.31 60.71
CA VAL A 12 -31.57 -28.82 59.79
C VAL A 12 -31.18 -27.71 58.83
N LEU A 13 -29.95 -27.23 58.98
CA LEU A 13 -29.22 -26.42 58.02
C LEU A 13 -29.10 -27.19 56.69
N VAL A 14 -29.77 -26.72 55.64
CA VAL A 14 -29.58 -27.24 54.29
C VAL A 14 -28.33 -26.59 53.69
N SER A 15 -27.25 -27.37 53.63
CA SER A 15 -26.02 -27.04 52.92
C SER A 15 -26.30 -26.87 51.43
N VAL A 16 -26.09 -25.66 50.92
CA VAL A 16 -26.09 -25.35 49.48
C VAL A 16 -24.86 -25.99 48.85
N VAL A 17 -25.07 -27.09 48.12
CA VAL A 17 -24.04 -27.65 47.23
C VAL A 17 -24.14 -26.88 45.90
N CYS A 18 -23.27 -25.89 45.73
CA CYS A 18 -23.07 -25.25 44.44
C CYS A 18 -22.39 -26.25 43.49
N LEU A 19 -23.16 -26.88 42.59
CA LEU A 19 -22.57 -27.57 41.44
C LEU A 19 -21.97 -26.51 40.51
N SER A 20 -20.64 -26.39 40.56
CA SER A 20 -19.85 -25.64 39.59
C SER A 20 -19.90 -26.36 38.24
N GLY A 21 -20.90 -26.06 37.43
CA GLY A 21 -20.88 -26.39 36.01
C GLY A 21 -19.81 -25.54 35.33
N ALA A 22 -18.66 -26.15 35.04
CA ALA A 22 -17.65 -25.58 34.17
C ALA A 22 -18.27 -25.40 32.76
N VAL A 23 -18.69 -24.18 32.46
CA VAL A 23 -18.94 -23.73 31.09
C VAL A 23 -17.60 -23.79 30.34
N ASN A 24 -17.40 -24.87 29.58
CA ASN A 24 -16.38 -24.89 28.55
C ASN A 24 -16.77 -23.84 27.51
N ALA A 25 -16.09 -22.70 27.56
CA ALA A 25 -16.06 -21.75 26.47
C ALA A 25 -15.46 -22.47 25.26
N ALA A 26 -16.32 -22.84 24.31
CA ALA A 26 -15.89 -23.24 22.99
C ALA A 26 -15.16 -22.03 22.37
N GLU A 27 -13.83 -22.08 22.38
CA GLU A 27 -12.99 -21.18 21.60
C GLU A 27 -13.36 -21.35 20.12
N ASN A 28 -14.10 -20.37 19.59
CA ASN A 28 -14.38 -20.22 18.18
C ASN A 28 -13.07 -19.91 17.45
N GLY A 29 -12.30 -20.95 17.13
CA GLY A 29 -11.18 -20.90 16.21
C GLY A 29 -11.69 -20.65 14.79
N GLN A 30 -12.05 -19.41 14.47
CA GLN A 30 -12.24 -18.99 13.09
C GLN A 30 -10.90 -19.13 12.36
N LYS A 31 -10.72 -20.24 11.62
CA LYS A 31 -9.66 -20.35 10.62
C LYS A 31 -9.79 -19.15 9.68
N LYS A 32 -8.87 -18.19 9.80
CA LYS A 32 -8.76 -17.03 8.91
C LYS A 32 -8.58 -17.55 7.48
N GLN A 33 -9.66 -17.59 6.71
CA GLN A 33 -9.62 -18.08 5.33
C GLN A 33 -8.74 -17.14 4.49
N VAL A 34 -7.79 -17.73 3.77
CA VAL A 34 -6.94 -17.00 2.83
C VAL A 34 -7.83 -16.51 1.68
N PRO A 35 -7.83 -15.21 1.34
CA PRO A 35 -8.67 -14.66 0.27
C PRO A 35 -8.48 -15.40 -1.05
N LEU A 36 -9.57 -15.57 -1.78
CA LEU A 36 -9.55 -16.18 -3.11
C LEU A 36 -9.11 -15.13 -4.14
N ALA A 37 -8.03 -15.38 -4.85
CA ALA A 37 -7.59 -14.51 -5.93
C ALA A 37 -8.53 -14.63 -7.14
N LEU A 38 -8.74 -13.51 -7.83
CA LEU A 38 -9.41 -13.47 -9.14
C LEU A 38 -10.80 -14.13 -9.14
N ASP A 39 -11.52 -14.12 -8.01
CA ASP A 39 -12.80 -14.81 -7.85
C ASP A 39 -12.76 -16.28 -8.29
N GLY A 40 -11.61 -16.94 -8.06
CA GLY A 40 -11.37 -18.34 -8.42
C GLY A 40 -11.07 -18.57 -9.90
N LYS A 41 -10.81 -17.51 -10.67
CA LYS A 41 -10.42 -17.62 -12.08
C LYS A 41 -8.92 -17.84 -12.23
N CYS A 42 -8.57 -18.61 -13.25
CA CYS A 42 -7.21 -19.05 -13.54
C CYS A 42 -6.31 -17.89 -14.01
N ALA A 43 -5.35 -17.49 -13.18
CA ALA A 43 -4.38 -16.43 -13.50
C ALA A 43 -3.57 -16.71 -14.78
N VAL A 44 -3.09 -17.96 -14.94
CA VAL A 44 -2.33 -18.39 -16.13
C VAL A 44 -3.17 -18.29 -17.40
N CYS A 45 -4.46 -18.62 -17.31
CA CYS A 45 -5.39 -18.60 -18.43
C CYS A 45 -5.73 -17.17 -18.86
N LEU A 46 -5.80 -16.24 -17.89
CA LEU A 46 -5.93 -14.81 -18.17
C LEU A 46 -4.68 -14.29 -18.90
N VAL A 47 -3.49 -14.49 -18.33
CA VAL A 47 -2.26 -13.91 -18.91
C VAL A 47 -1.92 -14.51 -20.28
N ASN A 48 -1.90 -15.84 -20.41
CA ASN A 48 -1.47 -16.49 -21.65
C ASN A 48 -2.54 -16.50 -22.73
N GLY A 49 -3.81 -16.57 -22.35
CA GLY A 49 -4.92 -16.81 -23.27
C GLY A 49 -5.95 -15.69 -23.33
N LYS A 50 -5.89 -14.71 -22.44
CA LYS A 50 -6.94 -13.70 -22.22
C LYS A 50 -8.33 -14.34 -22.01
N LYS A 51 -8.35 -15.51 -21.36
CA LYS A 51 -9.57 -16.31 -21.13
C LYS A 51 -9.91 -16.36 -19.64
N VAL A 52 -11.15 -16.06 -19.31
CA VAL A 52 -11.71 -16.24 -17.97
C VAL A 52 -12.13 -17.70 -17.80
N VAL A 53 -11.26 -18.51 -17.21
CA VAL A 53 -11.50 -19.94 -16.96
C VAL A 53 -11.62 -20.15 -15.45
N ALA A 54 -12.67 -20.84 -15.01
CA ALA A 54 -12.82 -21.21 -13.60
C ALA A 54 -11.75 -22.26 -13.22
N GLY A 55 -11.06 -22.00 -12.10
CA GLY A 55 -10.20 -23.00 -11.49
C GLY A 55 -10.98 -23.96 -10.61
N LYS A 56 -10.32 -25.04 -10.20
CA LYS A 56 -10.87 -26.04 -9.30
C LYS A 56 -10.15 -26.01 -7.95
N PRO A 57 -10.85 -26.20 -6.82
CA PRO A 57 -10.22 -26.26 -5.50
C PRO A 57 -9.12 -27.32 -5.37
N GLU A 58 -9.21 -28.43 -6.11
CA GLU A 58 -8.18 -29.49 -6.12
C GLU A 58 -6.83 -29.03 -6.73
N PHE A 59 -6.85 -27.98 -7.55
CA PHE A 59 -5.67 -27.40 -8.18
C PHE A 59 -5.43 -25.98 -7.63
N ALA A 60 -5.30 -25.88 -6.31
CA ALA A 60 -5.04 -24.62 -5.61
C ALA A 60 -3.55 -24.39 -5.33
N VAL A 61 -3.12 -23.12 -5.37
CA VAL A 61 -1.80 -22.67 -4.90
C VAL A 61 -1.99 -21.42 -4.06
N VAL A 62 -1.39 -21.39 -2.87
CA VAL A 62 -1.32 -20.16 -2.07
C VAL A 62 -0.07 -19.40 -2.44
N TYR A 63 -0.21 -18.16 -2.90
CA TYR A 63 0.90 -17.28 -3.23
C TYR A 63 0.59 -15.84 -2.79
N ASP A 64 1.57 -15.18 -2.18
CA ASP A 64 1.46 -13.84 -1.60
C ASP A 64 0.20 -13.62 -0.73
N GLY A 65 -0.21 -14.67 0.00
CA GLY A 65 -1.39 -14.64 0.87
C GLY A 65 -2.73 -14.59 0.13
N GLN A 66 -2.80 -15.10 -1.11
CA GLN A 66 -4.07 -15.40 -1.80
C GLN A 66 -4.07 -16.85 -2.30
N THR A 67 -5.26 -17.41 -2.40
CA THR A 67 -5.48 -18.73 -3.01
C THR A 67 -5.78 -18.55 -4.49
N TYR A 68 -4.93 -19.09 -5.37
CA TYR A 68 -5.15 -19.17 -6.81
C TYR A 68 -5.67 -20.56 -7.18
N LEU A 69 -6.67 -20.62 -8.07
CA LEU A 69 -7.24 -21.88 -8.55
C LEU A 69 -6.96 -22.07 -10.04
N PHE A 70 -6.70 -23.31 -10.44
CA PHE A 70 -6.37 -23.68 -11.83
C PHE A 70 -7.30 -24.77 -12.35
N PRO A 71 -7.53 -24.87 -13.67
CA PRO A 71 -8.45 -25.85 -14.25
C PRO A 71 -7.87 -27.27 -14.30
N SER A 72 -6.53 -27.40 -14.25
CA SER A 72 -5.79 -28.66 -14.30
C SER A 72 -4.43 -28.57 -13.60
N GLU A 73 -3.81 -29.72 -13.34
CA GLU A 73 -2.48 -29.80 -12.72
C GLU A 73 -1.40 -29.18 -13.60
N GLU A 74 -1.47 -29.32 -14.93
CA GLU A 74 -0.49 -28.76 -15.86
C GLU A 74 -0.50 -27.23 -15.84
N VAL A 75 -1.69 -26.63 -15.68
CA VAL A 75 -1.82 -25.17 -15.59
C VAL A 75 -1.35 -24.67 -14.22
N LYS A 76 -1.60 -25.43 -13.16
CA LYS A 76 -1.06 -25.17 -11.82
C LYS A 76 0.47 -25.19 -11.82
N GLN A 77 1.10 -26.18 -12.45
CA GLN A 77 2.56 -26.29 -12.53
C GLN A 77 3.20 -25.06 -13.17
N LYS A 78 2.63 -24.56 -14.30
CA LYS A 78 3.08 -23.30 -14.91
C LYS A 78 3.08 -22.14 -13.93
N PHE A 79 2.04 -22.02 -13.09
CA PHE A 79 1.98 -20.98 -12.08
C PHE A 79 3.03 -21.19 -10.99
N THR A 80 3.22 -22.42 -10.51
CA THR A 80 4.19 -22.73 -9.44
C THR A 80 5.64 -22.48 -9.87
N GLU A 81 5.97 -22.67 -11.15
CA GLU A 81 7.32 -22.42 -11.69
C GLU A 81 7.71 -20.93 -11.71
N ALA A 82 6.76 -20.05 -12.03
CA ALA A 82 7.02 -18.62 -12.20
C ALA A 82 5.78 -17.77 -11.84
N PRO A 83 5.34 -17.77 -10.58
CA PRO A 83 4.08 -17.14 -10.16
C PRO A 83 4.08 -15.63 -10.43
N GLU A 84 5.22 -14.97 -10.32
CA GLU A 84 5.41 -13.53 -10.59
C GLU A 84 5.02 -13.09 -12.00
N LYS A 85 4.99 -14.02 -12.97
CA LYS A 85 4.54 -13.75 -14.35
C LYS A 85 3.01 -13.72 -14.49
N TYR A 86 2.30 -14.35 -13.56
CA TYR A 86 0.87 -14.63 -13.69
C TYR A 86 0.00 -13.87 -12.72
N VAL A 87 0.54 -13.47 -11.57
CA VAL A 87 -0.22 -12.71 -10.60
C VAL A 87 -0.66 -11.36 -11.17
N PRO A 88 -1.87 -10.88 -10.84
CA PRO A 88 -2.29 -9.54 -11.21
C PRO A 88 -1.39 -8.48 -10.57
N ALA A 89 -1.22 -7.37 -11.28
CA ALA A 89 -0.55 -6.19 -10.76
C ALA A 89 -1.15 -5.79 -9.41
N LEU A 90 -0.29 -5.36 -8.48
CA LEU A 90 -0.70 -4.91 -7.15
C LEU A 90 -1.64 -5.90 -6.42
N LYS A 91 -1.43 -7.21 -6.59
CA LYS A 91 -2.25 -8.27 -5.97
C LYS A 91 -3.72 -8.30 -6.43
N GLY A 92 -4.06 -7.57 -7.50
CA GLY A 92 -5.42 -7.41 -7.99
C GLY A 92 -6.11 -6.13 -7.50
N ASP A 93 -5.38 -5.27 -6.76
CA ASP A 93 -5.85 -3.94 -6.45
C ASP A 93 -5.65 -2.98 -7.64
N CYS A 94 -6.50 -1.97 -7.68
CA CYS A 94 -6.55 -0.93 -8.69
C CYS A 94 -5.29 -0.06 -8.68
N THR A 95 -4.47 -0.16 -9.71
CA THR A 95 -3.22 0.63 -9.86
C THR A 95 -3.49 2.13 -10.02
N VAL A 96 -4.54 2.52 -10.74
CA VAL A 96 -4.98 3.93 -10.86
C VAL A 96 -5.37 4.49 -9.50
N CYS A 97 -6.14 3.74 -8.72
CA CYS A 97 -6.60 4.14 -7.39
C CYS A 97 -5.40 4.28 -6.44
N PHE A 98 -4.48 3.31 -6.49
CA PHE A 98 -3.25 3.35 -5.72
C PHE A 98 -2.41 4.60 -6.04
N ALA A 99 -2.32 4.98 -7.31
CA ALA A 99 -1.58 6.16 -7.76
C ALA A 99 -2.22 7.49 -7.28
N HIS A 100 -3.55 7.59 -7.42
CA HIS A 100 -4.32 8.81 -7.14
C HIS A 100 -4.67 9.01 -5.66
N HIS A 101 -4.72 7.94 -4.87
CA HIS A 101 -5.13 7.98 -3.45
C HIS A 101 -4.00 7.55 -2.51
N ASP A 102 -2.78 8.03 -2.76
CA ASP A 102 -1.62 7.86 -1.87
C ASP A 102 -1.40 6.42 -1.35
N GLY A 103 -1.53 5.44 -2.24
CA GLY A 103 -1.26 4.03 -1.92
C GLY A 103 -2.43 3.27 -1.29
N VAL A 104 -3.63 3.87 -1.22
CA VAL A 104 -4.83 3.17 -0.77
C VAL A 104 -5.14 1.99 -1.69
N ARG A 105 -5.31 0.82 -1.08
CA ARG A 105 -5.60 -0.44 -1.77
C ARG A 105 -7.11 -0.53 -2.01
N ASN A 106 -7.50 -0.51 -3.28
CA ASN A 106 -8.89 -0.66 -3.69
C ASN A 106 -9.00 -1.89 -4.61
N PRO A 107 -9.66 -2.97 -4.18
CA PRO A 107 -9.76 -4.19 -4.98
C PRO A 107 -10.41 -3.96 -6.34
N GLY A 108 -9.80 -4.51 -7.39
CA GLY A 108 -10.42 -4.58 -8.70
C GLY A 108 -11.36 -5.79 -8.84
N LYS A 109 -12.06 -5.87 -9.99
CA LYS A 109 -12.99 -6.95 -10.30
C LYS A 109 -12.59 -7.66 -11.59
N ILE A 110 -12.91 -8.96 -11.66
CA ILE A 110 -12.63 -9.78 -12.84
C ILE A 110 -13.38 -9.31 -14.10
N ASP A 111 -14.49 -8.59 -13.93
CA ASP A 111 -15.27 -8.02 -15.04
C ASP A 111 -14.63 -6.76 -15.63
N HIS A 112 -13.64 -6.18 -14.95
CA HIS A 112 -12.95 -4.94 -15.36
C HIS A 112 -11.43 -5.17 -15.41
N ILE A 113 -11.02 -6.00 -16.37
CA ILE A 113 -9.60 -6.33 -16.61
C ILE A 113 -9.04 -5.54 -17.79
N SER A 114 -7.79 -5.08 -17.65
CA SER A 114 -6.95 -4.68 -18.79
C SER A 114 -5.67 -5.49 -18.83
N PHE A 115 -5.11 -5.62 -20.04
CA PHE A 115 -3.85 -6.31 -20.30
C PHE A 115 -2.84 -5.31 -20.84
N TYR A 116 -1.67 -5.24 -20.23
CA TYR A 116 -0.59 -4.36 -20.66
C TYR A 116 0.77 -4.99 -20.36
N GLU A 117 1.67 -5.01 -21.34
CA GLU A 117 3.02 -5.60 -21.24
C GLU A 117 3.07 -7.01 -20.62
N GLY A 118 2.16 -7.88 -21.05
CA GLY A 118 2.08 -9.25 -20.56
C GLY A 118 1.54 -9.40 -19.13
N ARG A 119 1.04 -8.33 -18.54
CA ARG A 119 0.48 -8.31 -17.17
C ARG A 119 -1.03 -8.06 -17.19
N VAL A 120 -1.67 -8.46 -16.10
CA VAL A 120 -3.11 -8.32 -15.84
C VAL A 120 -3.35 -7.25 -14.79
N PHE A 121 -4.27 -6.33 -15.08
CA PHE A 121 -4.67 -5.22 -14.21
C PHE A 121 -6.17 -5.31 -13.96
N LEU A 122 -6.61 -5.12 -12.72
CA LEU A 122 -8.03 -5.16 -12.34
C LEU A 122 -8.45 -3.79 -11.81
N PHE A 123 -9.70 -3.41 -12.12
CA PHE A 123 -10.27 -2.13 -11.71
C PHE A 123 -11.63 -2.32 -11.03
N PRO A 124 -12.06 -1.38 -10.17
CA PRO A 124 -13.32 -1.52 -9.43
C PRO A 124 -14.56 -1.35 -10.34
N ASN A 125 -14.40 -0.64 -11.46
CA ASN A 125 -15.45 -0.34 -12.44
C ASN A 125 -14.85 0.06 -13.81
N GLU A 126 -15.71 0.14 -14.83
CA GLU A 126 -15.31 0.48 -16.20
C GLU A 126 -14.73 1.90 -16.36
N SER A 127 -15.18 2.86 -15.55
CA SER A 127 -14.68 4.24 -15.62
C SER A 127 -13.20 4.32 -15.24
N ILE A 128 -12.82 3.68 -14.14
CA ILE A 128 -11.41 3.64 -13.70
C ILE A 128 -10.55 2.79 -14.65
N LYS A 129 -11.11 1.69 -15.17
CA LYS A 129 -10.46 0.93 -16.23
C LYS A 129 -10.15 1.79 -17.45
N ALA A 130 -11.10 2.61 -17.90
CA ALA A 130 -10.90 3.51 -19.03
C ALA A 130 -9.82 4.58 -18.78
N VAL A 131 -9.57 4.97 -17.52
CA VAL A 131 -8.43 5.84 -17.16
C VAL A 131 -7.11 5.11 -17.41
N PHE A 132 -6.99 3.87 -16.95
CA PHE A 132 -5.80 3.04 -17.22
C PHE A 132 -5.59 2.82 -18.72
N ASP A 133 -6.65 2.47 -19.45
CA ASP A 133 -6.58 2.13 -20.87
C ASP A 133 -6.09 3.31 -21.74
N LYS A 134 -6.33 4.56 -21.31
CA LYS A 134 -5.83 5.77 -22.00
C LYS A 134 -4.33 5.99 -21.82
N SER A 135 -3.80 5.72 -20.62
CA SER A 135 -2.40 6.00 -20.25
C SER A 135 -1.80 4.87 -19.40
N PRO A 136 -1.69 3.63 -19.90
CA PRO A 136 -1.32 2.49 -19.07
C PRO A 136 0.09 2.61 -18.49
N ALA A 137 1.03 3.21 -19.22
CA ALA A 137 2.40 3.44 -18.78
C ALA A 137 2.49 4.29 -17.51
N GLU A 138 1.54 5.19 -17.26
CA GLU A 138 1.51 6.03 -16.04
C GLU A 138 1.19 5.22 -14.77
N TYR A 139 0.53 4.07 -14.93
CA TYR A 139 -0.03 3.29 -13.83
C TYR A 139 0.54 1.87 -13.73
N ALA A 140 1.19 1.38 -14.78
CA ALA A 140 1.65 -0.01 -14.86
C ALA A 140 2.70 -0.36 -13.81
N ASP A 141 3.56 0.60 -13.45
CA ASP A 141 4.70 0.37 -12.57
C ASP A 141 4.52 0.93 -11.15
N VAL A 142 3.32 1.30 -10.75
CA VAL A 142 3.06 1.79 -9.38
C VAL A 142 3.29 0.71 -8.31
N ASP A 143 3.30 -0.56 -8.72
CA ASP A 143 3.63 -1.69 -7.87
C ASP A 143 5.13 -2.05 -7.92
N LEU A 144 5.96 -1.33 -8.68
CA LEU A 144 7.40 -1.50 -8.71
C LEU A 144 8.01 -0.85 -7.46
N ALA A 145 8.43 -1.68 -6.51
CA ALA A 145 9.04 -1.21 -5.28
C ALA A 145 10.42 -0.59 -5.55
N CYS A 146 10.77 0.40 -4.73
CA CYS A 146 12.10 1.03 -4.69
C CYS A 146 12.57 1.58 -6.05
N ASP A 147 11.65 1.98 -6.92
CA ASP A 147 11.93 2.42 -8.29
C ASP A 147 12.79 1.39 -9.08
N GLY A 148 12.52 0.10 -8.84
CA GLY A 148 13.26 -1.01 -9.45
C GLY A 148 14.65 -1.26 -8.86
N LYS A 149 15.06 -0.54 -7.81
CA LYS A 149 16.33 -0.77 -7.12
C LYS A 149 16.22 -1.94 -6.15
N CYS A 150 17.34 -2.62 -5.99
CA CYS A 150 17.52 -3.77 -5.11
C CYS A 150 17.42 -3.38 -3.63
N ILE A 151 16.29 -3.69 -2.99
CA ILE A 151 16.07 -3.43 -1.55
C ILE A 151 17.11 -4.14 -0.66
N VAL A 152 17.50 -5.37 -1.01
CA VAL A 152 18.52 -6.13 -0.26
C VAL A 152 19.87 -5.42 -0.31
N CYS A 153 20.26 -4.92 -1.48
CA CYS A 153 21.53 -4.22 -1.69
C CYS A 153 21.57 -2.91 -0.88
N LYS A 154 20.43 -2.23 -0.78
CA LYS A 154 20.29 -1.02 0.05
C LYS A 154 20.31 -1.32 1.55
N VAL A 155 19.57 -2.34 1.98
CA VAL A 155 19.45 -2.68 3.40
C VAL A 155 20.73 -3.31 3.94
N ASP A 156 21.35 -4.25 3.24
CA ASP A 156 22.56 -4.92 3.72
C ASP A 156 23.84 -4.15 3.37
N GLY A 157 23.92 -3.57 2.16
CA GLY A 157 25.14 -2.95 1.64
C GLY A 157 25.12 -1.43 1.57
N GLY A 158 23.99 -0.77 1.80
CA GLY A 158 23.84 0.68 1.67
C GLY A 158 23.87 1.20 0.23
N LYS A 159 23.96 0.32 -0.77
CA LYS A 159 24.17 0.68 -2.18
C LYS A 159 22.86 0.72 -2.95
N ASP A 160 22.72 1.70 -3.82
CA ASP A 160 21.68 1.75 -4.83
C ASP A 160 22.15 0.92 -6.04
N VAL A 161 21.58 -0.27 -6.18
CA VAL A 161 21.88 -1.18 -7.30
C VAL A 161 20.59 -1.42 -8.06
N ALA A 162 20.60 -1.19 -9.38
CA ALA A 162 19.45 -1.49 -10.22
C ALA A 162 19.14 -2.99 -10.20
N GLY A 163 17.88 -3.34 -9.99
CA GLY A 163 17.38 -4.68 -10.21
C GLY A 163 17.20 -4.97 -11.69
N LYS A 164 16.92 -6.23 -12.01
CA LYS A 164 16.57 -6.65 -13.37
C LYS A 164 15.21 -7.35 -13.38
N PRO A 165 14.36 -7.13 -14.41
CA PRO A 165 13.04 -7.75 -14.49
C PRO A 165 13.05 -9.28 -14.42
N GLU A 166 14.09 -9.94 -14.95
CA GLU A 166 14.24 -11.39 -14.88
C GLU A 166 14.43 -11.93 -13.46
N PHE A 167 14.83 -11.08 -12.51
CA PHE A 167 14.99 -11.42 -11.09
C PHE A 167 13.99 -10.61 -10.27
N THR A 168 12.70 -10.92 -10.44
CA THR A 168 11.60 -10.27 -9.73
C THR A 168 11.01 -11.20 -8.67
N ALA A 169 10.77 -10.68 -7.46
CA ALA A 169 9.95 -11.35 -6.45
C ALA A 169 8.73 -10.48 -6.09
N ILE A 170 7.63 -11.12 -5.72
CA ILE A 170 6.42 -10.44 -5.24
C ILE A 170 6.33 -10.55 -3.73
N TYR A 171 6.02 -9.43 -3.08
CA TYR A 171 5.70 -9.42 -1.66
C TYR A 171 4.68 -8.32 -1.36
N GLN A 172 3.54 -8.70 -0.76
CA GLN A 172 2.42 -7.81 -0.44
C GLN A 172 1.87 -7.04 -1.66
N GLY A 173 1.86 -7.70 -2.81
CA GLY A 173 1.45 -7.15 -4.09
C GLY A 173 2.47 -6.27 -4.78
N LEU A 174 3.63 -6.00 -4.17
CA LEU A 174 4.68 -5.19 -4.78
C LEU A 174 5.73 -6.07 -5.46
N ARG A 175 6.25 -5.59 -6.58
CA ARG A 175 7.34 -6.19 -7.36
C ARG A 175 8.67 -5.64 -6.87
N TYR A 176 9.56 -6.52 -6.44
CA TYR A 176 10.93 -6.20 -6.08
C TYR A 176 11.88 -6.80 -7.09
N GLN A 177 12.78 -6.00 -7.66
CA GLN A 177 13.76 -6.44 -8.65
C GLN A 177 15.16 -6.52 -8.05
N PHE A 178 15.94 -7.49 -8.53
CA PHE A 178 17.26 -7.80 -7.99
C PHE A 178 18.31 -7.90 -9.10
N PRO A 179 19.60 -7.66 -8.82
CA PRO A 179 20.65 -7.73 -9.84
C PRO A 179 21.01 -9.17 -10.24
N SER A 180 20.63 -10.16 -9.41
CA SER A 180 20.88 -11.58 -9.63
C SER A 180 19.87 -12.45 -8.87
N GLU A 181 19.73 -13.69 -9.32
CA GLU A 181 18.90 -14.72 -8.66
C GLU A 181 19.30 -14.94 -7.19
N ALA A 182 20.60 -14.98 -6.89
CA ALA A 182 21.08 -15.20 -5.51
C ALA A 182 20.59 -14.11 -4.54
N VAL A 183 20.52 -12.86 -5.01
CA VAL A 183 20.03 -11.73 -4.21
C VAL A 183 18.50 -11.78 -4.08
N MET A 184 17.78 -12.17 -5.14
CA MET A 184 16.35 -12.40 -5.12
C MET A 184 15.96 -13.51 -4.12
N GLN A 185 16.63 -14.65 -4.15
CA GLN A 185 16.40 -15.75 -3.21
C GLN A 185 16.70 -15.32 -1.77
N LYS A 186 17.71 -14.47 -1.56
CA LYS A 186 18.00 -13.87 -0.25
C LYS A 186 16.84 -13.01 0.26
N PHE A 187 16.17 -12.24 -0.61
CA PHE A 187 14.95 -11.51 -0.26
C PHE A 187 13.80 -12.46 0.08
N GLN A 188 13.53 -13.45 -0.78
CA GLN A 188 12.41 -14.40 -0.62
C GLN A 188 12.47 -15.19 0.70
N LYS A 189 13.66 -15.45 1.24
CA LYS A 189 13.82 -16.11 2.56
C LYS A 189 13.32 -15.27 3.74
N ALA A 190 13.37 -13.93 3.63
CA ALA A 190 13.01 -13.04 4.73
C ALA A 190 12.54 -11.66 4.23
N PRO A 191 11.46 -11.59 3.42
CA PRO A 191 11.08 -10.35 2.75
C PRO A 191 10.68 -9.25 3.75
N ALA A 192 9.97 -9.62 4.81
CA ALA A 192 9.57 -8.71 5.89
C ALA A 192 10.77 -7.97 6.53
N LYS A 193 11.91 -8.65 6.69
CA LYS A 193 13.15 -8.05 7.23
C LYS A 193 13.62 -6.89 6.35
N TYR A 194 13.64 -7.08 5.03
CA TYR A 194 14.14 -6.07 4.11
C TYR A 194 13.17 -4.90 3.98
N VAL A 195 11.86 -5.18 3.92
CA VAL A 195 10.85 -4.13 3.90
C VAL A 195 10.93 -3.29 5.18
N ALA A 196 10.87 -3.92 6.36
CA ALA A 196 10.98 -3.21 7.63
C ALA A 196 12.33 -2.48 7.80
N GLY A 197 13.42 -3.09 7.33
CA GLY A 197 14.75 -2.48 7.36
C GLY A 197 14.85 -1.24 6.47
N LEU A 198 14.19 -1.23 5.31
CA LEU A 198 14.11 -0.05 4.47
C LEU A 198 13.25 1.03 5.12
N THR A 199 12.09 0.68 5.69
CA THR A 199 11.23 1.65 6.39
C THR A 199 11.95 2.25 7.59
N ALA A 200 12.69 1.45 8.37
CA ALA A 200 13.49 1.91 9.49
C ALA A 200 14.67 2.78 9.04
N LYS A 201 15.36 2.43 7.94
CA LYS A 201 16.41 3.29 7.37
C LYS A 201 15.84 4.59 6.80
N GLN A 202 14.69 4.55 6.12
CA GLN A 202 14.01 5.76 5.65
C GLN A 202 13.54 6.62 6.81
N ALA A 203 12.96 6.02 7.86
CA ALA A 203 12.60 6.71 9.10
C ALA A 203 13.84 7.25 9.83
N ALA A 204 14.98 6.57 9.79
CA ALA A 204 16.26 7.04 10.35
C ALA A 204 16.92 8.12 9.49
N VAL A 205 16.73 8.11 8.16
CA VAL A 205 17.13 9.21 7.27
C VAL A 205 16.21 10.42 7.47
N SER A 206 14.94 10.20 7.81
CA SER A 206 13.97 11.24 8.18
C SER A 206 14.09 11.71 9.64
N SER A 207 14.71 10.94 10.54
CA SER A 207 14.85 11.25 11.98
C SER A 207 16.30 11.47 12.46
N SER A 208 17.30 11.23 11.62
CA SER A 208 18.64 11.79 11.76
C SER A 208 18.69 13.09 10.95
N PRO A 209 19.30 14.19 11.45
CA PRO A 209 19.40 15.44 10.69
C PRO A 209 20.42 15.28 9.55
N ALA A 210 20.09 14.47 8.55
CA ALA A 210 20.84 14.35 7.32
C ALA A 210 20.33 15.43 6.36
N ALA A 211 21.15 16.47 6.20
CA ALA A 211 21.10 17.54 5.21
C ALA A 211 19.79 17.65 4.41
N SER A 212 18.85 18.39 4.96
CA SER A 212 17.86 19.08 4.16
C SER A 212 18.56 19.87 3.06
N GLU A 213 18.36 19.48 1.81
CA GLU A 213 18.72 20.38 0.73
C GLU A 213 17.86 21.63 0.91
N LEU A 214 18.51 22.74 1.26
CA LEU A 214 17.88 24.03 1.35
C LEU A 214 17.59 24.47 -0.07
N VAL A 215 16.31 24.46 -0.40
CA VAL A 215 15.83 24.86 -1.71
C VAL A 215 15.43 26.32 -1.63
N SER A 216 16.04 27.15 -2.47
CA SER A 216 15.62 28.53 -2.71
C SER A 216 14.97 28.60 -4.08
N ILE A 217 13.69 28.91 -4.13
CA ILE A 217 12.90 29.00 -5.36
C ILE A 217 12.22 30.34 -5.47
N SER A 218 11.95 30.77 -6.69
CA SER A 218 11.11 31.91 -6.98
C SER A 218 10.02 31.49 -7.96
N GLY A 219 8.84 32.06 -7.82
CA GLY A 219 7.70 31.69 -8.63
C GLY A 219 6.44 32.46 -8.25
N THR A 220 5.31 32.02 -8.77
CA THR A 220 4.00 32.62 -8.49
C THR A 220 3.17 31.74 -7.57
N THR A 221 2.46 32.34 -6.62
CA THR A 221 1.54 31.61 -5.74
C THR A 221 0.36 31.01 -6.51
N GLY A 222 -0.17 29.89 -6.03
CA GLY A 222 -1.42 29.28 -6.47
C GLY A 222 -2.04 28.43 -5.37
N CYS A 223 -3.28 27.99 -5.55
CA CYS A 223 -3.90 26.98 -4.69
C CYS A 223 -3.41 25.58 -5.06
N ALA A 224 -2.78 24.87 -4.11
CA ALA A 224 -2.22 23.54 -4.35
C ALA A 224 -3.29 22.55 -4.81
N ALA A 225 -4.39 22.43 -4.07
CA ALA A 225 -5.46 21.50 -4.37
C ALA A 225 -6.29 21.93 -5.58
N CYS A 226 -6.67 23.21 -5.64
CA CYS A 226 -7.60 23.73 -6.64
C CYS A 226 -7.01 23.75 -8.05
N GLU A 227 -5.75 24.17 -8.17
CA GLU A 227 -5.11 24.38 -9.47
C GLU A 227 -4.27 23.19 -9.92
N PHE A 228 -3.69 22.46 -8.96
CA PHE A 228 -2.73 21.40 -9.25
C PHE A 228 -3.12 20.01 -8.74
N GLY A 229 -4.26 19.89 -8.04
CA GLY A 229 -4.75 18.61 -7.53
C GLY A 229 -3.82 17.98 -6.49
N VAL A 230 -3.04 18.79 -5.76
CA VAL A 230 -2.03 18.32 -4.79
C VAL A 230 -2.28 18.95 -3.41
N HIS A 231 -2.09 18.17 -2.36
CA HIS A 231 -2.35 18.59 -0.98
C HIS A 231 -1.06 18.65 -0.14
N PRO A 232 -1.02 19.46 0.94
CA PRO A 232 0.06 19.40 1.92
C PRO A 232 0.21 18.00 2.52
N LYS A 233 1.44 17.58 2.84
CA LYS A 233 1.71 16.28 3.46
C LYS A 233 1.39 16.26 4.94
N GLN A 234 1.60 17.38 5.64
CA GLN A 234 1.32 17.44 7.07
C GLN A 234 -0.17 17.56 7.37
N ASN A 235 -0.94 18.21 6.48
CA ASN A 235 -2.39 18.34 6.61
C ASN A 235 -3.12 18.19 5.26
N PRO A 236 -3.50 16.96 4.88
CA PRO A 236 -4.13 16.70 3.57
C PRO A 236 -5.51 17.33 3.38
N ASP A 237 -6.22 17.68 4.46
CA ASP A 237 -7.54 18.32 4.38
C ASP A 237 -7.46 19.80 3.99
N GLU A 238 -6.26 20.40 4.01
CA GLU A 238 -6.04 21.76 3.56
C GLU A 238 -5.94 21.86 2.02
N LEU A 239 -6.42 22.98 1.50
CA LEU A 239 -6.27 23.31 0.08
C LEU A 239 -4.83 23.65 -0.30
N GLY A 240 -4.00 24.06 0.66
CA GLY A 240 -2.57 24.29 0.49
C GLY A 240 -2.18 25.54 -0.32
N LEU A 241 -1.00 26.07 -0.04
CA LEU A 241 -0.31 27.07 -0.86
C LEU A 241 0.67 26.36 -1.77
N ALA A 242 0.60 26.63 -3.07
CA ALA A 242 1.60 26.20 -4.05
C ALA A 242 2.38 27.42 -4.57
N VAL A 243 3.63 27.18 -4.95
CA VAL A 243 4.45 28.11 -5.73
C VAL A 243 4.84 27.42 -7.02
N LYS A 244 4.37 27.96 -8.15
CA LYS A 244 4.77 27.51 -9.49
C LYS A 244 6.07 28.22 -9.87
N SER A 245 7.14 27.45 -9.97
CA SER A 245 8.45 27.95 -10.40
C SER A 245 8.52 28.08 -11.92
N ASP A 246 9.45 28.92 -12.39
CA ASP A 246 9.68 29.18 -13.82
C ASP A 246 10.12 27.93 -14.58
N ASP A 247 10.75 26.97 -13.89
CA ASP A 247 11.15 25.65 -14.42
C ASP A 247 9.97 24.65 -14.55
N GLY A 248 8.75 25.07 -14.22
CA GLY A 248 7.53 24.28 -14.35
C GLY A 248 7.25 23.33 -13.17
N LYS A 249 8.09 23.32 -12.13
CA LYS A 249 7.82 22.58 -10.89
C LYS A 249 6.81 23.30 -10.00
N ILE A 250 6.08 22.51 -9.22
CA ILE A 250 5.07 22.99 -8.27
C ILE A 250 5.55 22.68 -6.85
N TYR A 251 5.80 23.72 -6.07
CA TYR A 251 6.25 23.63 -4.68
C TYR A 251 5.07 23.81 -3.74
N VAL A 252 4.67 22.78 -3.01
CA VAL A 252 3.65 22.85 -1.96
C VAL A 252 4.31 23.30 -0.67
N ILE A 253 3.83 24.41 -0.11
CA ILE A 253 4.39 25.03 1.08
C ILE A 253 3.62 24.56 2.30
N GLU A 254 4.26 23.73 3.13
CA GLU A 254 3.67 23.20 4.36
C GLU A 254 3.36 24.32 5.35
N GLY A 255 2.26 24.17 6.09
CA GLY A 255 1.90 25.08 7.18
C GLY A 255 1.70 26.54 6.77
N ALA A 256 1.59 26.85 5.48
CA ALA A 256 1.44 28.21 4.98
C ALA A 256 0.16 28.89 5.50
N HIS A 257 -0.91 28.12 5.72
CA HIS A 257 -2.15 28.61 6.31
C HIS A 257 -1.94 29.24 7.70
N ALA A 258 -1.12 28.59 8.55
CA ALA A 258 -0.85 29.05 9.91
C ALA A 258 0.27 30.10 9.97
N SER A 259 1.34 29.91 9.18
CA SER A 259 2.53 30.77 9.23
C SER A 259 2.37 32.07 8.43
N HIS A 260 1.62 32.05 7.33
CA HIS A 260 1.46 33.18 6.40
C HIS A 260 -0.01 33.32 5.94
N PRO A 261 -0.94 33.62 6.87
CA PRO A 261 -2.37 33.58 6.61
C PRO A 261 -2.83 34.55 5.51
N ASP A 262 -2.20 35.72 5.39
CA ASP A 262 -2.56 36.69 4.36
C ASP A 262 -2.13 36.22 2.97
N LEU A 263 -0.90 35.71 2.85
CA LEU A 263 -0.41 35.10 1.60
C LEU A 263 -1.24 33.88 1.21
N TYR A 264 -1.63 33.06 2.19
CA TYR A 264 -2.50 31.92 1.98
C TYR A 264 -3.88 32.36 1.46
N LYS A 265 -4.48 33.42 2.02
CA LYS A 265 -5.76 33.97 1.52
C LYS A 265 -5.62 34.52 0.11
N SER A 266 -4.51 35.19 -0.21
CA SER A 266 -4.24 35.76 -1.52
C SER A 266 -3.62 34.78 -2.52
N ARG A 267 -3.49 33.49 -2.19
CA ARG A 267 -2.77 32.49 -3.01
C ARG A 267 -3.20 32.41 -4.47
N PHE A 268 -4.46 32.72 -4.75
CA PHE A 268 -5.06 32.72 -6.10
C PHE A 268 -4.65 33.93 -6.96
N GLN A 269 -3.96 34.92 -6.39
CA GLN A 269 -3.61 36.17 -7.09
C GLN A 269 -2.31 36.09 -7.89
N SER A 270 -1.69 34.91 -7.99
CA SER A 270 -0.43 34.71 -8.73
C SER A 270 0.70 35.65 -8.28
N LEU A 271 0.80 35.89 -6.97
CA LEU A 271 1.80 36.79 -6.40
C LEU A 271 3.19 36.22 -6.58
N LYS A 272 4.16 37.05 -6.96
CA LYS A 272 5.55 36.63 -7.05
C LYS A 272 6.14 36.49 -5.65
N VAL A 273 6.70 35.32 -5.37
CA VAL A 273 7.31 35.01 -4.08
C VAL A 273 8.65 34.32 -4.28
N SER A 274 9.53 34.54 -3.32
CA SER A 274 10.76 33.76 -3.12
C SER A 274 10.57 32.94 -1.85
N VAL A 275 10.77 31.62 -1.96
CA VAL A 275 10.66 30.71 -0.82
C VAL A 275 12.01 30.05 -0.61
N LYS A 276 12.49 30.11 0.63
CA LYS A 276 13.59 29.27 1.09
C LYS A 276 13.01 28.25 2.05
N GLY A 277 13.24 26.97 1.79
CA GLY A 277 12.67 25.91 2.60
C GLY A 277 13.47 24.63 2.54
N LYS A 278 13.25 23.78 3.52
CA LYS A 278 13.76 22.41 3.53
C LYS A 278 12.84 21.56 2.66
N GLN A 279 13.38 20.91 1.64
CA GLN A 279 12.62 19.90 0.92
C GLN A 279 12.33 18.71 1.82
N ILE A 280 11.06 18.33 1.94
CA ILE A 280 10.61 17.19 2.77
C ILE A 280 10.04 16.04 1.95
N ALA A 281 9.56 16.29 0.73
CA ALA A 281 9.09 15.24 -0.19
C ALA A 281 9.17 15.70 -1.65
N HIS A 282 9.18 14.74 -2.57
CA HIS A 282 9.14 14.97 -4.02
C HIS A 282 8.37 13.83 -4.71
N LYS A 283 7.50 14.17 -5.67
CA LYS A 283 6.73 13.23 -6.49
C LYS A 283 6.45 13.86 -7.86
N GLY A 284 7.14 13.40 -8.90
CA GLY A 284 6.97 13.95 -10.25
C GLY A 284 7.33 15.44 -10.30
N LYS A 285 6.40 16.30 -10.75
CA LYS A 285 6.61 17.77 -10.78
C LYS A 285 6.38 18.45 -9.42
N PHE A 286 5.94 17.70 -8.41
CA PHE A 286 5.57 18.23 -7.10
C PHE A 286 6.72 18.09 -6.10
N VAL A 287 6.98 19.16 -5.37
CA VAL A 287 7.96 19.23 -4.29
C VAL A 287 7.27 19.79 -3.06
N TRP A 288 7.47 19.20 -1.89
CA TRP A 288 6.95 19.75 -0.63
C TRP A 288 8.09 20.39 0.15
N LEU A 289 7.87 21.64 0.56
CA LEU A 289 8.81 22.44 1.32
C LEU A 289 8.25 22.73 2.71
N ASP A 290 9.08 22.51 3.72
CA ASP A 290 8.93 23.12 5.03
C ASP A 290 9.58 24.53 4.98
N PRO A 291 8.78 25.61 4.99
CA PRO A 291 9.28 26.95 4.72
C PRO A 291 10.13 27.50 5.87
N GLN A 292 11.32 28.02 5.54
CA GLN A 292 12.14 28.83 6.46
C GLN A 292 11.88 30.32 6.29
N SER A 293 11.72 30.77 5.04
CA SER A 293 11.30 32.13 4.72
C SER A 293 10.45 32.17 3.46
N ILE A 294 9.48 33.08 3.44
CA ILE A 294 8.66 33.40 2.28
C ILE A 294 8.65 34.91 2.13
N GLU A 295 9.16 35.42 1.01
CA GLU A 295 9.27 36.84 0.73
C GLU A 295 8.50 37.18 -0.54
N ASN A 296 7.70 38.26 -0.49
CA ASN A 296 7.07 38.79 -1.70
C ASN A 296 8.13 39.49 -2.56
N VAL A 297 8.21 39.10 -3.82
CA VAL A 297 9.08 39.75 -4.80
C VAL A 297 8.24 40.79 -5.53
N LYS A 298 8.65 42.06 -5.44
CA LYS A 298 7.99 43.16 -6.15
C LYS A 298 8.22 43.06 -7.66
#